data_AF-A0A4Z1PG93-F1
#
_entry.id   AF-A0A4Z1PG93-F1
#
_cell.length_a   1.000
_cell.length_b   1.000
_cell.length_c   1.000
_cell.angle_alpha   90.00
_cell.angle_beta   90.00
_cell.angle_gamma   90.00
#
_symmetry.space_group_name_H-M   'P 1'
#
loop_
_entity.id
_entity.type
_entity.pdbx_description
1 polymer ?
#
loop_
_entity_poly.entity_id
_entity_poly.type
_entity_poly.pdbx_seq_one_letter_code
_entity_poly.pdbx_strand_id
1 'polypeptide(L)'
;MVASDRFWWFTPLQIATTVVAGMNCGASALQSPLTWPMLQEGLDVPVHYVGRQTENLLRGSEFLFPPFNAFCTIGNLVMTGLTYYNPQSPRSEKLPLFAIATGMHVVVTIYTLTVMAPYNTKLKIASKKLNQGVAKGEEKSASQRKATEDFRDAQKIWKVGNYGRGLIMLAAVATSAIALSS
;
A
#
# COMPACT_ATOMS: atom_id res chain seq x y z
N MET A 1 -11.96 4.03 -41.74
CA MET A 1 -10.52 4.24 -41.51
C MET A 1 -10.21 3.78 -40.10
N VAL A 2 -9.48 2.67 -39.97
CA VAL A 2 -9.05 2.13 -38.68
C VAL A 2 -8.10 3.16 -38.06
N ALA A 3 -8.45 3.70 -36.89
CA ALA A 3 -7.59 4.57 -36.12
C ALA A 3 -6.43 3.75 -35.53
N SER A 4 -5.49 3.38 -36.40
CA SER A 4 -4.24 2.72 -36.01
C SER A 4 -3.40 3.70 -35.18
N ASP A 5 -3.18 3.37 -33.91
CA ASP A 5 -2.03 3.74 -33.08
C ASP A 5 -1.57 5.21 -33.02
N ARG A 6 -2.44 6.14 -32.65
CA ARG A 6 -1.96 7.45 -32.15
C ARG A 6 -1.16 7.38 -30.83
N PHE A 7 -1.25 6.27 -30.10
CA PHE A 7 -0.64 6.13 -28.77
C PHE A 7 0.09 4.80 -28.63
N TRP A 8 1.25 4.68 -29.30
CA TRP A 8 2.16 3.53 -29.20
C TRP A 8 2.56 3.20 -27.74
N TRP A 9 2.53 4.21 -26.87
CA TRP A 9 2.88 4.11 -25.45
C TRP A 9 1.71 3.66 -24.56
N PHE A 10 0.47 3.57 -25.06
CA PHE A 10 -0.70 3.25 -24.23
C PHE A 10 -0.60 1.86 -23.61
N THR A 11 -0.34 0.84 -24.43
CA THR A 11 -0.20 -0.54 -23.96
C THR A 11 1.02 -0.71 -23.04
N PRO A 12 2.21 -0.17 -23.36
CA PRO A 12 3.33 -0.15 -22.41
C PRO A 12 3.00 0.53 -21.07
N LEU A 13 2.30 1.66 -21.08
CA LEU A 13 1.88 2.35 -19.86
C LEU A 13 0.91 1.49 -19.06
N GLN A 14 -0.08 0.87 -19.70
CA GLN A 14 -1.06 -0.01 -19.07
C GLN A 14 -0.40 -1.24 -18.42
N ILE A 15 0.60 -1.83 -19.09
CA ILE A 15 1.40 -2.92 -18.53
C ILE A 15 2.20 -2.42 -17.32
N ALA A 16 2.88 -1.28 -17.45
CA ALA A 16 3.68 -0.71 -16.36
C ALA A 16 2.83 -0.38 -15.13
N THR A 17 1.67 0.27 -15.30
CA THR A 17 0.78 0.59 -14.17
C THR A 17 0.25 -0.67 -13.51
N THR A 18 -0.06 -1.72 -14.29
CA THR A 18 -0.53 -3.01 -13.76
C THR A 18 0.57 -3.76 -13.00
N VAL A 19 1.80 -3.80 -13.52
CA VAL A 19 2.94 -4.43 -12.84
C VAL A 19 3.28 -3.69 -11.55
N VAL A 20 3.37 -2.36 -11.58
CA VAL A 20 3.65 -1.56 -10.38
C VAL A 20 2.54 -1.71 -9.34
N ALA A 21 1.27 -1.75 -9.77
CA ALA A 21 0.15 -2.04 -8.88
C ALA A 21 0.26 -3.45 -8.27
N GLY A 22 0.66 -4.45 -9.06
CA GLY A 22 0.90 -5.82 -8.62
C GLY A 22 2.03 -5.92 -7.59
N MET A 23 3.15 -5.21 -7.81
CA MET A 23 4.25 -5.13 -6.85
C MET A 23 3.81 -4.48 -5.53
N ASN A 24 3.03 -3.41 -5.61
CA ASN A 24 2.51 -2.69 -4.45
C ASN A 24 1.48 -3.53 -3.66
N CYS A 25 0.63 -4.27 -4.37
CA CYS A 25 -0.28 -5.26 -3.80
C CYS A 25 0.50 -6.41 -3.14
N GLY A 26 1.50 -6.98 -3.80
CA GLY A 26 2.32 -8.05 -3.27
C GLY A 26 3.04 -7.63 -1.99
N ALA A 27 3.64 -6.45 -1.97
CA ALA A 27 4.29 -5.93 -0.79
C ALA A 27 3.31 -5.61 0.36
N SER A 28 2.08 -5.21 0.05
CA SER A 28 1.06 -4.88 1.05
C SER A 28 0.28 -6.11 1.57
N ALA A 29 -0.09 -7.06 0.71
CA ALA A 29 -0.99 -8.17 1.02
C ALA A 29 -0.26 -9.51 1.23
N LEU A 30 0.82 -9.77 0.51
CA LEU A 30 1.60 -11.02 0.61
C LEU A 30 2.82 -10.87 1.50
N GLN A 31 3.56 -9.78 1.37
CA GLN A 31 4.78 -9.56 2.13
C GLN A 31 4.46 -9.18 3.58
N SER A 32 3.55 -8.24 3.85
CA SER A 32 3.22 -7.85 5.22
C SER A 32 2.85 -9.02 6.15
N PRO A 33 2.01 -10.02 5.78
CA PRO A 33 1.74 -11.15 6.67
C PRO A 33 2.90 -12.15 6.78
N LEU A 34 3.65 -12.38 5.69
CA LEU A 34 4.73 -13.37 5.63
C LEU A 34 6.06 -12.87 6.22
N THR A 35 6.38 -11.57 6.08
CA THR A 35 7.62 -10.97 6.61
C THR A 35 7.49 -10.42 8.02
N TRP A 36 6.28 -10.47 8.60
CA TRP A 36 6.06 -10.16 10.00
C TRP A 36 5.51 -11.37 10.79
N PRO A 37 6.29 -12.45 10.94
CA PRO A 37 5.98 -13.46 11.95
C PRO A 37 5.90 -12.81 13.35
N MET A 38 6.64 -11.72 13.61
CA MET A 38 6.59 -10.97 14.87
C MET A 38 5.33 -10.13 15.11
N LEU A 39 4.42 -10.04 14.11
CA LEU A 39 3.05 -9.54 14.29
C LEU A 39 2.15 -10.61 14.93
N GLN A 40 2.60 -11.86 15.08
CA GLN A 40 1.85 -12.88 15.81
C GLN A 40 2.01 -12.62 17.30
N GLU A 41 0.87 -12.45 17.99
CA GLU A 41 0.81 -12.18 19.43
C GLU A 41 1.33 -13.35 20.29
N GLY A 42 1.69 -14.49 19.68
CA GLY A 42 2.14 -15.72 20.36
C GLY A 42 3.64 -16.01 20.29
N LEU A 43 4.46 -15.16 19.67
CA LEU A 43 5.92 -15.31 19.73
C LEU A 43 6.46 -14.51 20.92
N ASP A 44 7.19 -15.17 21.82
CA ASP A 44 7.85 -14.57 23.00
C ASP A 44 9.08 -13.74 22.60
N VAL A 45 8.85 -12.76 21.72
CA VAL A 45 9.87 -11.84 21.23
C VAL A 45 9.71 -10.52 21.99
N PRO A 46 10.77 -10.02 22.65
CA PRO A 46 10.74 -8.73 23.31
C PRO A 46 10.27 -7.62 22.35
N VAL A 47 9.29 -6.83 22.79
CA VAL A 47 8.57 -5.88 21.93
C VAL A 47 9.49 -4.83 21.28
N HIS A 48 10.64 -4.51 21.88
CA HIS A 48 11.59 -3.54 21.31
C HIS A 48 12.24 -4.05 20.01
N TYR A 49 12.50 -5.36 19.88
CA TYR A 49 12.97 -5.94 18.61
C TYR A 49 11.89 -5.84 17.52
N VAL A 50 10.64 -6.13 17.90
CA VAL A 50 9.48 -5.98 17.01
C VAL A 50 9.30 -4.52 16.58
N GLY A 51 9.45 -3.58 17.51
CA GLY A 51 9.42 -2.15 17.25
C GLY A 51 10.50 -1.72 16.26
N ARG A 52 11.76 -2.10 16.50
CA ARG A 52 12.89 -1.75 15.64
C ARG A 52 12.75 -2.28 14.22
N GLN A 53 12.27 -3.52 14.07
CA GLN A 53 12.02 -4.07 12.74
C GLN A 53 10.85 -3.36 12.04
N THR A 54 9.77 -3.07 12.78
CA THR A 54 8.61 -2.33 12.26
C THR A 54 9.01 -0.95 11.77
N GLU A 55 9.86 -0.23 12.52
CA GLU A 55 10.38 1.07 12.11
C GLU A 55 11.19 1.01 10.81
N ASN A 56 12.10 0.03 10.68
CA ASN A 56 12.88 -0.16 9.45
C ASN A 56 11.98 -0.44 8.23
N LEU A 57 10.96 -1.27 8.41
CA LEU A 57 10.00 -1.60 7.34
C LEU A 57 9.12 -0.42 6.98
N LEU A 58 8.62 0.33 7.96
CA LEU A 58 7.85 1.55 7.74
C LEU A 58 8.67 2.60 6.99
N ARG A 59 9.96 2.73 7.30
CA ARG A 59 10.86 3.65 6.58
C ARG A 59 11.03 3.26 5.10
N GLY A 60 11.18 1.97 4.81
CA GLY A 60 11.23 1.49 3.41
C GLY A 60 9.91 1.68 2.67
N SER A 61 8.81 1.37 3.35
CA SER A 61 7.43 1.56 2.87
C SER A 61 7.12 3.02 2.51
N GLU A 62 7.50 3.95 3.38
CA GLU A 62 7.30 5.40 3.18
C GLU A 62 8.13 5.97 2.02
N PHE A 63 9.25 5.33 1.67
CA PHE A 63 10.06 5.73 0.53
C PHE A 63 9.53 5.16 -0.80
N LEU A 64 9.12 3.89 -0.82
CA LEU A 64 8.80 3.16 -2.05
C LEU A 64 7.34 3.30 -2.51
N PHE A 65 6.38 3.22 -1.58
CA PHE A 65 4.96 3.11 -1.97
C PHE A 65 4.30 4.40 -2.43
N PRO A 66 4.62 5.60 -1.90
CA PRO A 66 3.99 6.83 -2.39
C PRO A 66 4.29 7.09 -3.88
N PRO A 67 5.54 6.95 -4.38
CA PRO A 67 5.82 7.04 -5.82
C PRO A 67 5.06 6.00 -6.65
N PHE A 68 4.97 4.74 -6.18
CA PHE A 68 4.25 3.69 -6.90
C PHE A 68 2.74 3.95 -6.97
N ASN A 69 2.13 4.37 -5.86
CA ASN A 69 0.72 4.77 -5.83
C ASN A 69 0.45 5.95 -6.78
N ALA A 70 1.32 6.96 -6.78
CA ALA A 70 1.20 8.12 -7.65
C ALA A 70 1.31 7.72 -9.13
N PHE A 71 2.30 6.88 -9.47
CA PHE A 71 2.48 6.38 -10.83
C PHE A 71 1.24 5.62 -11.34
N CYS A 72 0.70 4.68 -10.54
CA CYS A 72 -0.51 3.94 -10.92
C CYS A 72 -1.74 4.86 -11.05
N THR A 73 -1.91 5.80 -10.10
CA THR A 73 -3.06 6.72 -10.10
C THR A 73 -3.02 7.64 -11.32
N ILE A 74 -1.88 8.28 -11.59
CA ILE A 74 -1.72 9.20 -12.73
C ILE A 74 -1.80 8.44 -14.04
N GLY A 75 -1.13 7.28 -14.16
CA GLY A 75 -1.15 6.48 -15.38
C GLY A 75 -2.56 6.00 -15.73
N ASN A 76 -3.32 5.50 -14.75
CA ASN A 76 -4.71 5.09 -14.98
C ASN A 76 -5.63 6.29 -15.29
N LEU A 77 -5.40 7.45 -14.66
CA LEU A 77 -6.15 8.67 -14.97
C LEU A 77 -5.91 9.14 -16.41
N VAL A 78 -4.66 9.14 -16.87
CA VAL A 78 -4.30 9.47 -18.27
C VAL A 78 -4.98 8.52 -19.24
N MET A 79 -4.93 7.21 -18.97
CA MET A 79 -5.61 6.21 -19.81
C MET A 79 -7.13 6.40 -19.83
N THR A 80 -7.73 6.69 -18.67
CA THR A 80 -9.18 6.96 -18.54
C THR A 80 -9.58 8.20 -19.36
N GLY A 81 -8.85 9.31 -19.19
CA GLY A 81 -9.12 10.56 -19.90
C GLY A 81 -9.00 10.40 -21.41
N LEU A 82 -7.92 9.78 -21.90
CA LEU A 82 -7.72 9.59 -23.34
C LEU A 82 -8.75 8.65 -23.95
N THR A 83 -9.16 7.63 -23.23
CA THR A 83 -10.21 6.70 -23.67
C THR A 83 -11.56 7.40 -23.74
N TYR A 84 -11.85 8.31 -22.80
CA TYR A 84 -13.06 9.15 -22.81
C TYR A 84 -13.07 10.15 -23.99
N TYR A 85 -11.95 10.82 -24.25
CA TYR A 85 -11.83 11.81 -25.34
C TYR A 85 -11.71 11.21 -26.74
N ASN A 86 -11.46 9.89 -26.86
CA ASN A 86 -11.38 9.20 -28.15
C ASN A 86 -12.36 8.01 -28.22
N PRO A 87 -13.67 8.26 -28.25
CA PRO A 87 -14.69 7.21 -28.19
C PRO A 87 -14.68 6.27 -29.41
N GLN A 88 -14.08 6.69 -30.52
CA GLN A 88 -13.93 5.90 -31.75
C GLN A 88 -12.77 4.88 -31.69
N SER A 89 -11.95 4.95 -30.64
CA SER A 89 -10.88 3.97 -30.39
C SER A 89 -11.50 2.64 -29.96
N PRO A 90 -11.01 1.49 -30.43
CA PRO A 90 -11.40 0.17 -29.88
C PRO A 90 -11.17 0.05 -28.36
N ARG A 91 -10.32 0.92 -27.79
CA ARG A 91 -10.06 0.98 -26.35
C ARG A 91 -11.22 1.62 -25.56
N SER A 92 -12.16 2.30 -26.21
CA SER A 92 -13.30 2.99 -25.57
C SER A 92 -14.27 2.03 -24.87
N GLU A 93 -14.39 0.80 -25.38
CA GLU A 93 -15.17 -0.27 -24.75
C GLU A 93 -14.67 -0.62 -23.33
N LYS A 94 -13.38 -0.35 -23.07
CA LYS A 94 -12.72 -0.61 -21.78
C LYS A 94 -12.74 0.58 -20.83
N LEU A 95 -13.34 1.70 -21.23
CA LEU A 95 -13.44 2.91 -20.40
C LEU A 95 -13.97 2.61 -18.97
N PRO A 96 -15.01 1.78 -18.78
CA PRO A 96 -15.49 1.47 -17.43
C PRO A 96 -14.42 0.80 -16.56
N LEU A 97 -13.62 -0.10 -17.14
CA LEU A 97 -12.55 -0.79 -16.43
C LEU A 97 -11.41 0.18 -16.04
N PHE A 98 -11.02 1.08 -16.94
CA PHE A 98 -10.02 2.11 -16.62
C PHE A 98 -10.51 3.11 -15.57
N ALA A 99 -11.79 3.51 -15.64
CA ALA A 99 -12.40 4.38 -14.65
C ALA A 99 -12.46 3.71 -13.27
N ILE A 100 -12.85 2.43 -13.20
CA ILE A 100 -12.85 1.65 -11.95
C ILE A 100 -11.43 1.51 -11.41
N ALA A 101 -10.45 1.15 -12.24
CA ALA A 101 -9.05 1.02 -11.82
C ALA A 101 -8.52 2.36 -11.26
N THR A 102 -8.77 3.48 -11.95
CA THR A 102 -8.42 4.82 -11.47
C THR A 102 -9.08 5.11 -10.12
N GLY A 103 -10.38 4.88 -10.00
CA GLY A 103 -11.13 5.08 -8.76
C GLY A 103 -10.57 4.26 -7.60
N MET A 104 -10.27 2.98 -7.82
CA MET A 104 -9.68 2.11 -6.81
C MET A 104 -8.30 2.60 -6.36
N HIS A 105 -7.45 3.08 -7.27
CA HIS A 105 -6.14 3.64 -6.93
C HIS A 105 -6.24 4.96 -6.14
N VAL A 106 -7.23 5.81 -6.45
CA VAL A 106 -7.54 6.99 -5.64
C VAL A 106 -7.99 6.59 -4.24
N VAL A 107 -8.91 5.62 -4.12
CA VAL A 107 -9.38 5.10 -2.83
C VAL A 107 -8.22 4.53 -2.00
N VAL A 108 -7.32 3.74 -2.61
CA VAL A 108 -6.12 3.22 -1.94
C VAL A 108 -5.25 4.36 -1.42
N THR A 109 -5.06 5.41 -2.21
CA THR A 109 -4.24 6.57 -1.82
C THR A 109 -4.87 7.29 -0.63
N ILE A 110 -6.17 7.57 -0.70
CA ILE A 110 -6.92 8.20 0.40
C ILE A 110 -6.83 7.32 1.65
N TYR A 111 -7.10 6.03 1.55
CA TYR A 111 -7.03 5.08 2.66
C TYR A 111 -5.62 5.07 3.30
N THR A 112 -4.58 5.08 2.47
CA THR A 112 -3.20 5.10 2.94
C THR A 112 -2.91 6.37 3.75
N LEU A 113 -3.36 7.53 3.27
CA LEU A 113 -3.11 8.82 3.93
C LEU A 113 -3.95 9.01 5.20
N THR A 114 -5.23 8.62 5.17
CA THR A 114 -6.16 8.90 6.28
C THR A 114 -6.16 7.83 7.36
N VAL A 115 -5.88 6.57 7.00
CA VAL A 115 -5.88 5.45 7.95
C VAL A 115 -4.46 5.00 8.26
N MET A 116 -3.68 4.62 7.25
CA MET A 116 -2.39 3.94 7.48
C MET A 116 -1.30 4.88 8.02
N ALA A 117 -1.14 6.08 7.44
CA ALA A 117 -0.08 7.02 7.83
C ALA A 117 -0.14 7.47 9.31
N PRO A 118 -1.33 7.75 9.90
CA PRO A 118 -1.45 7.98 11.34
C PRO A 118 -0.96 6.81 12.18
N TYR A 119 -1.29 5.57 11.82
CA TYR A 119 -0.85 4.39 12.57
C TYR A 119 0.64 4.10 12.37
N ASN A 120 1.20 4.32 11.17
CA ASN A 120 2.65 4.28 10.95
C ASN A 120 3.37 5.23 11.93
N THR A 121 2.82 6.44 12.10
CA THR A 121 3.39 7.44 13.01
C THR A 121 3.30 7.00 14.47
N LYS A 122 2.15 6.47 14.90
CA LYS A 122 1.97 5.91 16.26
C LYS A 122 2.98 4.78 16.54
N LEU A 123 3.14 3.85 15.59
CA LEU A 123 4.10 2.75 15.69
C LEU A 123 5.54 3.23 15.80
N LYS A 124 5.95 4.21 14.98
CA LYS A 124 7.29 4.81 15.05
C LYS A 124 7.55 5.48 16.39
N ILE A 125 6.60 6.26 16.90
CA ILE A 125 6.73 6.94 18.20
C ILE A 125 6.83 5.92 19.34
N ALA A 126 5.96 4.92 19.37
CA ALA A 126 5.98 3.88 20.40
C ALA A 126 7.26 3.03 20.33
N SER A 127 7.70 2.63 19.12
CA SER A 127 8.99 1.96 18.90
C SER A 127 10.16 2.76 19.45
N LYS A 128 10.22 4.07 19.17
CA LYS A 128 11.29 4.95 19.66
C LYS A 128 11.31 5.01 21.19
N LYS A 129 10.15 5.11 21.83
CA LYS A 129 10.03 5.08 23.30
C LYS A 129 10.49 3.74 23.89
N LEU A 130 10.13 2.63 23.25
CA LEU A 130 10.57 1.29 23.66
C LEU A 130 12.09 1.16 23.60
N ASN A 131 12.69 1.53 22.47
CA ASN A 131 14.14 1.48 22.29
C ASN A 131 14.90 2.39 23.28
N GLN A 132 14.36 3.58 23.59
CA GLN A 132 14.95 4.49 24.56
C GLN A 132 14.90 3.96 26.00
N GLY A 133 13.81 3.31 26.41
CA GLY A 133 13.72 2.75 27.76
C GLY A 133 14.61 1.54 27.95
N VAL A 134 14.74 0.68 26.94
CA VAL A 134 15.71 -0.43 26.93
C VAL A 134 17.14 0.10 27.08
N ALA A 135 17.51 1.12 26.31
CA ALA A 135 18.84 1.74 26.40
C ALA A 135 19.16 2.35 27.78
N LYS A 136 18.13 2.69 28.57
CA LYS A 136 18.26 3.23 29.93
C LYS A 136 18.14 2.16 31.03
N GLY A 137 17.91 0.90 30.69
CA GLY A 137 17.63 -0.16 31.67
C GLY A 137 16.26 -0.05 32.35
N GLU A 138 15.34 0.73 31.78
CA GLU A 138 14.01 1.02 32.35
C GLU A 138 12.92 0.04 31.88
N GLU A 139 13.30 -1.15 31.42
CA GLU A 139 12.41 -2.14 30.78
C GLU A 139 11.18 -2.49 31.63
N LYS A 140 11.34 -2.50 32.96
CA LYS A 140 10.28 -2.83 33.92
C LYS A 140 9.45 -1.62 34.38
N SER A 141 9.76 -0.42 33.90
CA SER A 141 9.06 0.81 34.30
C SER A 141 7.60 0.81 33.81
N ALA A 142 6.73 1.52 34.55
CA ALA A 142 5.34 1.72 34.14
C ALA A 142 5.24 2.42 32.76
N SER A 143 6.21 3.29 32.45
CA SER A 143 6.33 3.97 31.15
C SER A 143 6.57 2.98 30.00
N GLN A 144 7.44 1.99 30.18
CA GLN A 144 7.72 0.96 29.18
C GLN A 144 6.56 -0.01 28.98
N ARG A 145 5.86 -0.37 30.05
CA ARG A 145 4.63 -1.18 29.96
C ARG A 145 3.57 -0.47 29.12
N LYS A 146 3.32 0.81 29.41
CA LYS A 146 2.39 1.63 28.60
C LYS A 146 2.83 1.75 27.15
N ALA A 147 4.12 1.97 26.89
CA ALA A 147 4.64 2.04 25.51
C ALA A 147 4.48 0.71 24.75
N THR A 148 4.55 -0.41 25.47
CA THR A 148 4.30 -1.76 24.92
C THR A 148 2.85 -1.93 24.51
N GLU A 149 1.92 -1.54 25.40
CA GLU A 149 0.47 -1.57 25.14
C GLU A 149 0.12 -0.67 23.95
N ASP A 150 0.56 0.59 23.96
CA ASP A 150 0.36 1.55 22.86
C ASP A 150 0.89 1.01 21.53
N PHE A 151 2.05 0.34 21.54
CA PHE A 151 2.64 -0.27 20.35
C PHE A 151 1.78 -1.43 19.83
N ARG A 152 1.38 -2.35 20.71
CA ARG A 152 0.59 -3.54 20.35
C ARG A 152 -0.81 -3.16 19.85
N ASP A 153 -1.46 -2.19 20.46
CA ASP A 153 -2.77 -1.68 20.03
C ASP A 153 -2.68 -1.04 18.64
N ALA A 154 -1.69 -0.16 18.44
CA ALA A 154 -1.44 0.44 17.13
C ALA A 154 -1.11 -0.63 16.09
N GLN A 155 -0.33 -1.64 16.46
CA GLN A 155 0.07 -2.75 15.59
C GLN A 155 -1.13 -3.57 15.15
N LYS A 156 -2.05 -3.90 16.06
CA LYS A 156 -3.28 -4.65 15.77
C LYS A 156 -4.17 -3.93 14.76
N ILE A 157 -4.40 -2.64 14.98
CA ILE A 157 -5.25 -1.84 14.07
C ILE A 157 -4.55 -1.67 12.72
N TRP A 158 -3.25 -1.41 12.73
CA TRP A 158 -2.45 -1.29 11.53
C TRP A 158 -2.53 -2.55 10.65
N LYS A 159 -2.48 -3.75 11.26
CA LYS A 159 -2.61 -5.03 10.54
C LYS A 159 -3.93 -5.12 9.78
N VAL A 160 -5.03 -4.87 10.49
CA VAL A 160 -6.38 -4.92 9.91
C VAL A 160 -6.51 -3.90 8.78
N GLY A 161 -6.03 -2.68 9.01
CA GLY A 161 -6.03 -1.63 7.99
C GLY A 161 -5.19 -2.00 6.76
N ASN A 162 -4.05 -2.66 6.97
CA ASN A 162 -3.18 -3.09 5.89
C ASN A 162 -3.82 -4.20 5.04
N TYR A 163 -4.57 -5.13 5.66
CA TYR A 163 -5.36 -6.11 4.91
C TYR A 163 -6.45 -5.44 4.07
N GLY A 164 -7.17 -4.47 4.64
CA GLY A 164 -8.18 -3.70 3.91
C GLY A 164 -7.57 -2.97 2.70
N ARG A 165 -6.45 -2.28 2.89
CA ARG A 165 -5.68 -1.65 1.81
C ARG A 165 -5.24 -2.67 0.75
N GLY A 166 -4.73 -3.83 1.18
CA GLY A 166 -4.30 -4.91 0.29
C GLY A 166 -5.44 -5.47 -0.57
N LEU A 167 -6.64 -5.63 -0.01
CA LEU A 167 -7.83 -6.06 -0.76
C LEU A 167 -8.23 -5.07 -1.85
N ILE A 168 -8.23 -3.78 -1.55
CA ILE A 168 -8.55 -2.74 -2.55
C ILE A 168 -7.49 -2.71 -3.65
N MET A 169 -6.20 -2.86 -3.29
CA MET A 169 -5.11 -2.98 -4.27
C MET A 169 -5.25 -4.22 -5.15
N LEU A 170 -5.63 -5.37 -4.57
CA LEU A 170 -5.87 -6.59 -5.34
C LEU A 170 -7.01 -6.40 -6.35
N ALA A 171 -8.11 -5.76 -5.94
CA ALA A 171 -9.21 -5.42 -6.83
C ALA A 171 -8.78 -4.46 -7.96
N ALA A 172 -7.95 -3.45 -7.65
CA ALA A 172 -7.39 -2.53 -8.64
C ALA A 172 -6.50 -3.26 -9.67
N VAL A 173 -5.63 -4.17 -9.20
CA VAL A 173 -4.76 -4.99 -10.06
C VAL A 173 -5.59 -5.93 -10.93
N ALA A 174 -6.55 -6.65 -10.36
CA ALA A 174 -7.42 -7.56 -11.10
C ALA A 174 -8.19 -6.81 -12.22
N THR A 175 -8.74 -5.64 -11.91
CA THR A 175 -9.44 -4.81 -12.89
C THR A 175 -8.51 -4.33 -14.01
N SER A 176 -7.29 -3.91 -13.66
CA SER A 176 -6.28 -3.47 -14.62
C SER A 176 -5.80 -4.62 -15.53
N ALA A 177 -5.67 -5.83 -14.97
CA ALA A 177 -5.32 -7.04 -15.70
C ALA A 177 -6.42 -7.49 -16.67
N ILE A 178 -7.70 -7.43 -16.26
CA ILE A 178 -8.84 -7.72 -17.14
C ILE A 178 -8.89 -6.72 -18.30
N ALA A 179 -8.61 -5.43 -18.03
CA ALA A 179 -8.52 -4.41 -19.07
C ALA A 179 -7.36 -4.65 -20.05
N LEU A 180 -6.31 -5.37 -19.64
CA LEU A 180 -5.18 -5.76 -20.49
C LEU A 180 -5.49 -6.98 -21.36
N SER A 181 -6.20 -7.98 -20.83
CA SER A 181 -6.43 -9.27 -21.48
C SER A 181 -7.59 -9.31 -22.47
N SER A 182 -8.51 -8.34 -22.35
CA SER A 182 -9.75 -8.28 -23.14
C SER A 182 -9.59 -7.48 -24.42
#